data_AF-A0A7Y6QNK0-F1
#
_entry.id   AF-A0A7Y6QNK0-F1
#
_cell.length_a   1.000
_cell.length_b   1.000
_cell.length_c   1.000
_cell.angle_alpha   90.00
_cell.angle_beta   90.00
_cell.angle_gamma   90.00
#
_symmetry.space_group_name_H-M   'P 1'
#
loop_
_entity.id
_entity.type
_entity.pdbx_description
1 polymer ?
#
loop_
_entity_poly.entity_id
_entity_poly.type
_entity_poly.pdbx_seq_one_letter_code
_entity_poly.pdbx_strand_id
1 'polypeptide(L)' 'MKKLKLVLLAVSMGLGIGISQSAFALPDPDWCMELGSDCRDGSVPACDLFRAYCHG' A
#
# COMPACT_ATOMS: atom_id res chain seq x y z
N MET A 1 15.49 -48.69 22.24
CA MET A 1 15.79 -47.60 21.28
C MET A 1 15.39 -46.26 21.92
N LYS A 2 16.03 -45.81 23.02
CA LYS A 2 17.11 -44.79 23.05
C LYS A 2 17.06 -43.74 21.92
N LYS A 3 16.39 -42.62 22.19
CA LYS A 3 16.88 -41.21 22.12
C LYS A 3 15.75 -40.24 21.78
N LEU A 4 14.90 -40.02 22.79
CA LEU A 4 14.09 -38.81 22.93
C LEU A 4 15.05 -37.65 23.26
N LYS A 5 15.53 -36.93 22.24
CA LYS A 5 16.31 -35.67 22.37
C LYS A 5 16.52 -35.10 20.97
N LEU A 6 15.59 -34.29 20.50
CA LEU A 6 15.92 -33.05 19.81
C LEU A 6 14.68 -32.17 19.88
N VAL A 7 14.57 -31.47 21.00
CA VAL A 7 13.79 -30.25 21.10
C VAL A 7 14.41 -29.29 20.08
N LEU A 8 13.80 -29.18 18.90
CA LEU A 8 14.10 -28.12 17.93
C LEU A 8 13.50 -26.82 18.48
N LEU A 9 14.22 -26.27 19.44
CA LEU A 9 14.26 -24.84 19.69
C LEU A 9 14.82 -24.17 18.44
N ALA A 10 14.21 -23.02 18.11
CA ALA A 10 14.59 -22.10 17.05
C ALA A 10 14.36 -22.62 15.62
N VAL A 11 13.27 -22.16 15.01
CA VAL A 11 13.43 -21.02 14.09
C VAL A 11 12.21 -20.10 14.27
N SER A 12 12.46 -19.02 14.99
CA SER A 12 11.76 -17.75 14.82
C SER A 12 11.90 -17.28 13.38
N MET A 13 11.11 -17.83 12.46
CA MET A 13 10.78 -17.13 11.23
C MET A 13 9.53 -16.36 11.57
N GLY A 14 9.74 -15.11 12.01
CA GLY A 14 8.64 -14.19 12.18
C GLY A 14 7.80 -14.19 10.91
N LEU A 15 6.49 -14.03 11.07
CA LEU A 15 5.65 -13.47 10.02
C LEU A 15 6.12 -12.02 9.77
N GLY A 16 7.30 -11.90 9.19
CA GLY A 16 7.93 -10.67 8.73
C GLY A 16 8.00 -10.72 7.22
N ILE A 17 6.87 -11.04 6.58
CA ILE A 17 6.66 -10.68 5.17
C ILE A 17 5.85 -9.38 5.18
N GLY A 18 6.36 -8.40 5.95
CA GLY A 18 6.06 -6.99 5.75
C GLY A 18 6.85 -6.56 4.52
N ILE A 19 6.43 -7.06 3.36
CA ILE A 19 6.76 -6.39 2.10
C ILE A 19 5.99 -5.09 2.18
N SER A 20 6.65 -4.07 2.70
CA SER A 20 6.38 -2.67 2.36
C SER A 20 6.67 -2.51 0.87
N GLN A 21 5.90 -3.22 0.04
CA GLN A 21 5.66 -2.81 -1.32
C GLN A 21 4.78 -1.59 -1.17
N SER A 22 5.43 -0.45 -0.96
CA SER A 22 4.92 0.83 -1.44
C SER A 22 4.89 0.73 -2.96
N ALA A 23 4.05 -0.18 -3.49
CA ALA A 23 3.54 -0.08 -4.82
C ALA A 23 2.75 1.22 -4.76
N PHE A 24 3.39 2.31 -5.15
CA PHE A 24 2.67 3.45 -5.69
C PHE A 24 1.95 2.89 -6.91
N ALA A 25 0.81 2.25 -6.67
CA ALA A 25 -0.15 1.98 -7.71
C ALA A 25 -0.39 3.36 -8.31
N LEU A 26 -0.03 3.52 -9.58
CA LEU A 26 -0.38 4.72 -10.32
C LEU A 26 -1.87 4.92 -10.09
N PRO A 27 -2.29 6.15 -9.72
CA PRO A 27 -3.70 6.39 -9.47
C PRO A 27 -4.50 5.98 -10.69
N ASP A 28 -5.61 5.31 -10.41
CA ASP A 28 -6.49 4.84 -11.47
C ASP A 28 -6.91 6.03 -12.35
N PRO A 29 -6.85 5.92 -13.69
CA PRO A 29 -7.15 7.03 -14.57
C PRO A 29 -8.58 7.54 -14.39
N ASP A 30 -9.55 6.68 -14.06
CA ASP A 30 -10.92 7.09 -13.78
C ASP A 30 -11.01 7.89 -12.48
N TRP A 31 -10.23 7.51 -11.46
CA TRP A 31 -10.13 8.26 -10.21
C TRP A 31 -9.57 9.68 -10.44
N CYS A 32 -8.57 9.80 -11.29
CA CYS A 32 -8.02 11.11 -11.67
C CYS A 32 -9.02 11.96 -12.46
N MET A 33 -9.82 11.36 -13.34
CA MET A 33 -10.87 12.09 -14.07
C MET A 33 -11.95 12.61 -13.13
N GLU A 34 -12.38 11.79 -12.16
CA GLU A 34 -13.37 12.17 -11.15
C GLU A 34 -12.86 13.31 -10.26
N LEU A 35 -11.67 13.15 -9.66
CA LEU A 35 -11.04 14.20 -8.86
C LEU A 35 -10.83 15.51 -9.63
N GLY A 36 -10.45 15.41 -10.90
CA GLY A 36 -10.31 16.57 -11.78
C GLY A 36 -11.66 17.26 -12.05
N SER A 37 -12.75 16.50 -12.16
CA SER A 37 -14.10 17.06 -12.30
C SER A 37 -14.55 17.75 -11.02
N ASP A 38 -14.45 17.06 -9.88
CA ASP A 38 -14.82 17.61 -8.58
C ASP A 38 -14.01 18.87 -8.24
N CYS A 39 -12.73 18.90 -8.63
CA CYS A 39 -11.89 20.08 -8.49
C CYS A 39 -12.42 21.25 -9.34
N ARG A 40 -12.83 21.01 -10.59
CA ARG A 40 -13.43 22.05 -11.46
C ARG A 40 -14.76 22.56 -10.90
N ASP A 41 -15.51 21.70 -10.23
CA ASP A 41 -16.78 22.05 -9.58
C ASP A 41 -16.59 22.78 -8.23
N GLY A 42 -15.34 22.97 -7.79
CA GLY A 42 -14.97 23.80 -6.64
C GLY A 42 -14.64 23.03 -5.36
N SER A 43 -14.51 21.70 -5.43
CA SER A 43 -14.08 20.90 -4.29
C SER A 43 -12.59 21.07 -4.02
N VAL A 44 -12.27 21.88 -3.01
CA VAL A 44 -10.91 22.09 -2.50
C VAL A 44 -10.19 20.76 -2.18
N PRO A 45 -10.78 19.82 -1.41
CA PRO A 45 -10.07 18.56 -1.11
C PRO A 45 -9.82 17.71 -2.36
N ALA A 46 -10.72 17.75 -3.36
CA ALA A 46 -10.50 17.05 -4.62
C ALA A 46 -9.34 17.67 -5.42
N CYS A 47 -9.25 19.01 -5.45
CA CYS A 47 -8.13 19.71 -6.08
C CYS A 47 -6.77 19.37 -5.45
N ASP A 48 -6.71 19.27 -4.13
CA ASP A 48 -5.48 18.94 -3.41
C ASP A 48 -5.01 17.51 -3.74
N LEU A 49 -5.94 16.55 -3.75
CA LEU A 49 -5.66 15.17 -4.12
C LEU A 49 -5.28 15.05 -5.60
N PHE A 50 -6.02 15.71 -6.50
CA PHE A 50 -5.73 15.71 -7.93
C PHE A 50 -4.32 16.23 -8.22
N ARG A 51 -3.90 17.31 -7.56
CA ARG A 51 -2.55 17.86 -7.68
C ARG A 51 -1.48 16.93 -7.10
N ALA A 52 -1.74 16.30 -5.96
CA ALA A 52 -0.75 15.47 -5.28
C ALA A 52 -0.50 14.13 -5.98
N TYR A 53 -1.53 13.56 -6.62
CA TYR A 53 -1.48 12.20 -7.14
C TYR A 53 -1.58 12.11 -8.66
N CYS A 54 -2.36 12.98 -9.32
CA CYS A 54 -2.66 12.85 -10.75
C CYS A 54 -1.84 13.77 -11.66
N HIS A 55 -1.32 14.89 -11.14
CA HIS A 55 -0.41 15.78 -11.86
C HIS A 55 1.01 15.68 -11.27
N GLY A 56 1.77 14.67 -11.74
CA GLY A 56 3.23 14.63 -11.65
C GLY A 56 3.86 15.25 -12.88
#